data_AF-X5H3E4-F1
#
_entry.id   AF-X5H3E4-F1
#
_cell.length_a   1.000
_cell.length_b   1.000
_cell.length_c   1.000
_cell.angle_alpha   90.00
_cell.angle_beta   90.00
_cell.angle_gamma   90.00
#
_symmetry.space_group_name_H-M   'P 1'
#
loop_
_entity.id
_entity.type
_entity.pdbx_description
1 polymer ?
#
loop_
_entity_poly.entity_id
_entity_poly.type
_entity_poly.pdbx_seq_one_letter_code
_entity_poly.pdbx_strand_id
1 'polypeptide(L)' 'MKIADLRNMSVAELRGLLSSMRSELFNLSLKPRGLSGNARSSRRYIRRGVARILTCLKENKRG' A
#
# COMPACT_ATOMS: atom_id res chain seq x y z
N MET A 1 -3.61 4.98 6.21
CA MET A 1 -3.05 6.12 5.47
C MET A 1 -4.13 6.92 4.77
N LYS A 2 -4.14 8.23 4.99
CA LYS A 2 -4.95 9.16 4.20
C LYS A 2 -4.18 9.52 2.93
N ILE A 3 -4.90 9.95 1.90
CA ILE A 3 -4.28 10.32 0.62
C ILE A 3 -3.51 11.65 0.73
N ALA A 4 -3.93 12.54 1.62
CA ALA A 4 -3.24 13.80 1.89
C ALA A 4 -1.80 13.57 2.35
N ASP A 5 -1.61 12.63 3.29
CA ASP A 5 -0.27 12.27 3.79
C ASP A 5 0.66 11.80 2.66
N LEU A 6 0.12 11.04 1.69
CA LEU A 6 0.87 10.51 0.55
C LEU A 6 1.28 11.60 -0.46
N ARG A 7 0.46 12.64 -0.63
CA ARG A 7 0.76 13.73 -1.58
C ARG A 7 1.91 14.61 -1.11
N ASN A 8 2.18 14.65 0.19
CA ASN A 8 3.30 15.38 0.76
C ASN A 8 4.63 14.60 0.69
N MET A 9 4.59 13.31 0.33
CA MET A 9 5.79 12.49 0.20
C MET A 9 6.45 12.69 -1.17
N SER A 10 7.77 12.62 -1.19
CA SER A 10 8.55 12.59 -2.43
C SER A 10 8.27 11.32 -3.25
N VAL A 11 8.56 11.36 -4.55
CA VAL A 11 8.43 10.21 -5.44
C VAL A 11 9.30 9.03 -4.97
N ALA A 12 10.48 9.30 -4.40
CA ALA A 12 11.36 8.27 -3.86
C ALA A 12 10.73 7.58 -2.64
N GLU A 13 10.17 8.35 -1.70
CA GLU A 13 9.47 7.83 -0.53
C GLU A 13 8.22 7.02 -0.92
N LEU A 14 7.44 7.51 -1.89
CA LEU A 14 6.27 6.79 -2.41
C LEU A 14 6.67 5.44 -3.02
N ARG A 15 7.79 5.38 -3.74
CA ARG A 15 8.31 4.11 -4.30
C ARG A 15 8.81 3.18 -3.21
N GLY A 16 9.52 3.69 -2.21
CA GLY A 16 9.97 2.91 -1.05
C GLY A 16 8.80 2.30 -0.29
N LEU A 17 7.78 3.11 -0.02
CA LEU A 17 6.55 2.68 0.65
C LEU A 17 5.77 1.65 -0.19
N LEU A 18 5.68 1.86 -1.50
CA LEU A 18 5.04 0.89 -2.42
C LEU A 18 5.73 -0.47 -2.36
N SER A 19 7.06 -0.49 -2.34
CA SER A 19 7.85 -1.72 -2.22
C SER A 19 7.55 -2.43 -0.90
N SER A 20 7.63 -1.71 0.22
CA SER A 20 7.34 -2.24 1.56
C SER A 20 5.93 -2.86 1.65
N MET A 21 4.91 -2.15 1.18
CA MET A 21 3.54 -2.64 1.18
C MET A 21 3.33 -3.87 0.30
N ARG A 22 4.02 -3.96 -0.84
CA ARG A 22 3.96 -5.16 -1.70
C ARG A 22 4.59 -6.37 -1.02
N SER A 23 5.73 -6.19 -0.35
CA SER A 23 6.38 -7.24 0.43
C SER A 23 5.48 -7.72 1.57
N GLU A 24 4.81 -6.80 2.27
CA GLU A 24 3.86 -7.16 3.32
C GLU A 24 2.66 -7.94 2.77
N LEU A 25 2.15 -7.53 1.61
CA LEU A 25 1.06 -8.23 0.93
C LEU A 25 1.46 -9.64 0.49
N PHE A 26 2.70 -9.80 0.00
CA PHE A 26 3.28 -11.11 -0.31
C PHE A 26 3.36 -11.98 0.94
N ASN A 27 3.94 -11.46 2.03
CA ASN A 27 4.02 -12.17 3.31
C ASN A 27 2.64 -12.60 3.83
N LEU A 28 1.63 -11.73 3.71
CA LEU A 28 0.25 -12.06 4.08
C LEU A 28 -0.40 -13.07 3.14
N SER A 29 0.07 -13.18 1.89
CA SER A 29 -0.45 -14.16 0.93
C SER A 29 0.06 -15.56 1.22
N LEU A 30 1.28 -15.67 1.77
CA LEU A 30 1.89 -16.92 2.24
C LEU A 30 1.21 -17.47 3.51
N LYS A 31 0.51 -16.63 4.28
CA LYS A 31 -0.22 -17.08 5.47
C LYS A 31 -1.47 -17.87 5.08
N PRO A 32 -1.77 -19.01 5.75
CA PRO A 32 -2.93 -19.83 5.45
C PRO A 32 -4.23 -19.04 5.62
N ARG A 33 -5.19 -19.24 4.70
CA ARG A 33 -6.44 -18.46 4.60
C ARG A 33 -7.41 -18.61 5.80
N GLY A 34 -7.07 -19.41 6.80
CA GLY A 34 -7.94 -19.77 7.93
C GLY A 34 -7.75 -18.99 9.23
N LEU A 35 -6.73 -18.14 9.37
CA LEU A 35 -6.41 -17.55 10.68
C LEU A 35 -6.82 -16.08 10.78
N SER A 36 -7.94 -15.87 11.49
CA SER A 36 -8.43 -14.61 12.06
C SER A 36 -8.90 -13.51 11.08
N GLY A 37 -10.05 -12.90 11.38
CA GLY A 37 -10.60 -11.74 10.67
C GLY A 37 -9.61 -10.57 10.54
N ASN A 38 -8.63 -10.50 11.44
CA ASN A 38 -7.54 -9.52 11.41
C ASN A 38 -6.70 -9.62 10.13
N ALA A 39 -6.41 -10.82 9.63
CA ALA A 39 -5.61 -11.00 8.40
C ALA A 39 -6.33 -10.47 7.14
N ARG A 40 -7.66 -10.61 7.08
CA ARG A 40 -8.47 -10.06 5.97
C ARG A 40 -8.51 -8.54 6.01
N SER A 41 -8.67 -7.96 7.20
CA SER A 41 -8.66 -6.51 7.42
C SER A 41 -7.30 -5.91 7.04
N SER A 42 -6.18 -6.51 7.46
CA SER A 42 -4.83 -6.09 7.08
C SER A 42 -4.60 -6.18 5.57
N ARG A 43 -5.02 -7.28 4.93
CA ARG A 43 -4.90 -7.41 3.46
C ARG A 43 -5.73 -6.37 2.71
N ARG A 44 -6.91 -6.00 3.20
CA ARG A 44 -7.73 -4.92 2.62
C ARG A 44 -7.06 -3.56 2.83
N TYR A 45 -6.52 -3.31 4.03
CA TYR A 45 -5.82 -2.08 4.35
C TYR A 45 -4.61 -1.85 3.43
N ILE A 46 -3.75 -2.87 3.28
CA ILE A 46 -2.54 -2.79 2.45
C ILE A 46 -2.90 -2.59 0.98
N ARG A 47 -3.90 -3.33 0.45
CA ARG A 47 -4.37 -3.13 -0.94
C ARG A 47 -4.84 -1.70 -1.20
N ARG A 48 -5.58 -1.11 -0.25
CA ARG A 48 -6.01 0.29 -0.36
C ARG A 48 -4.83 1.25 -0.29
N GLY A 49 -3.83 0.97 0.54
CA GLY A 49 -2.59 1.75 0.60
C GLY A 49 -1.84 1.74 -0.73
N VAL A 50 -1.60 0.55 -1.29
CA VAL A 50 -0.96 0.37 -2.61
C VAL A 50 -1.70 1.15 -3.70
N ALA A 51 -3.04 1.03 -3.75
CA ALA A 51 -3.84 1.75 -4.74
C ALA A 51 -3.67 3.28 -4.63
N ARG A 52 -3.69 3.83 -3.41
CA ARG A 52 -3.51 5.27 -3.18
C ARG A 52 -2.11 5.76 -3.55
N ILE A 53 -1.07 4.99 -3.23
CA ILE A 53 0.31 5.31 -3.61
C ILE A 53 0.44 5.37 -5.15
N LEU A 54 -0.13 4.38 -5.85
CA LEU A 54 -0.14 4.36 -7.30
C LEU A 54 -0.89 5.55 -7.90
N THR A 55 -2.00 5.96 -7.28
CA THR A 55 -2.71 7.19 -7.66
C THR A 55 -1.81 8.42 -7.53
N CYS A 56 -1.16 8.62 -6.38
CA CYS A 56 -0.28 9.78 -6.16
C CYS A 56 0.91 9.78 -7.12
N LEU A 57 1.52 8.62 -7.39
CA LEU A 57 2.60 8.49 -8.39
C LEU A 57 2.13 8.83 -9.81
N LYS A 58 0.86 8.56 -10.14
CA LYS A 58 0.28 8.90 -11.44
C LYS A 58 -0.08 10.38 -11.54
N GLU A 59 -0.57 10.99 -10.45
CA GLU A 59 -0.78 12.44 -10.33
C GLU A 59 0.56 13.18 -10.55
N ASN A 60 1.63 12.77 -9.85
CA ASN A 60 2.98 13.35 -9.97
C ASN A 60 3.65 13.15 -11.35
N LYS A 61 3.14 12.26 -12.21
CA LYS A 61 3.62 12.11 -13.59
C LYS A 61 2.88 13.01 -14.59
N ARG A 62 1.75 13.57 -14.18
CA ARG A 62 0.85 14.36 -15.04
C ARG A 62 0.91 15.87 -14.73
N GLY A 63 1.32 16.24 -13.52
CA GLY A 63 1.74 17.60 -13.20
C GLY A 63 3.20 17.81 -13.58
#